data_AF-A0A3D5PTK3-F1
#
_entry.id   AF-A0A3D5PTK3-F1
#
_cell.length_a   1.000
_cell.length_b   1.000
_cell.length_c   1.000
_cell.angle_alpha   90.00
_cell.angle_beta   90.00
_cell.angle_gamma   90.00
#
_symmetry.space_group_name_H-M   'P 1'
#
loop_
_entity.id
_entity.type
_entity.pdbx_description
1 polymer ?
#
loop_
_entity_poly.entity_id
_entity_poly.type
_entity_poly.pdbx_seq_one_letter_code
_entity_poly.pdbx_strand_id
1 'polypeptide(L)'
;MKKILAAAAAAILCFSLSACGTSKQEGNGNGVTYTYKDQTITMKAPPKRVVELSAPLLNMAYAVGGTSAARPETTSPIPEEAKSLPTLGHVQNINMETLVGMKPDLVLGEKNQNSKLESLLKSNKIPYLLVQYDGINDNVPLL
;
A
#
# COMPACT_ATOMS: atom_id res chain seq x y z
N MET A 1 -31.47 -56.15 -47.19
CA MET A 1 -32.77 -55.51 -47.47
C MET A 1 -32.78 -54.15 -46.77
N LYS A 2 -32.27 -53.06 -47.39
CA LYS A 2 -33.06 -51.90 -47.87
C LYS A 2 -34.28 -51.61 -46.96
N LYS A 3 -34.32 -50.53 -46.17
CA LYS A 3 -34.76 -49.15 -46.53
C LYS A 3 -34.36 -48.18 -45.36
N ILE A 4 -33.58 -47.11 -45.57
CA ILE A 4 -33.95 -45.70 -45.88
C ILE A 4 -34.76 -45.04 -44.71
N LEU A 5 -34.22 -44.15 -43.87
CA LEU A 5 -33.96 -42.67 -43.97
C LEU A 5 -35.19 -41.76 -43.70
N ALA A 6 -35.18 -40.97 -42.61
CA ALA A 6 -35.84 -39.66 -42.39
C ALA A 6 -35.52 -39.16 -40.94
N ALA A 7 -34.72 -38.10 -40.70
CA ALA A 7 -35.07 -36.66 -40.65
C ALA A 7 -36.11 -36.31 -39.55
N ALA A 8 -36.08 -35.22 -38.77
CA ALA A 8 -35.14 -34.18 -38.34
C ALA A 8 -35.91 -33.31 -37.30
N ALA A 9 -35.19 -32.64 -36.40
CA ALA A 9 -35.53 -31.37 -35.71
C ALA A 9 -36.57 -31.29 -34.55
N ALA A 10 -36.14 -30.51 -33.54
CA ALA A 10 -36.86 -29.78 -32.49
C ALA A 10 -37.56 -30.62 -31.39
N ALA A 11 -37.44 -30.33 -30.08
CA ALA A 11 -37.27 -29.06 -29.40
C ALA A 11 -36.52 -29.22 -28.07
N ILE A 12 -35.49 -28.39 -27.90
CA ILE A 12 -34.86 -28.06 -26.63
C ILE A 12 -35.70 -26.95 -26.01
N LEU A 13 -36.41 -27.21 -24.90
CA LEU A 13 -37.01 -26.14 -24.09
C LEU A 13 -37.06 -26.54 -22.60
N CYS A 14 -36.41 -25.69 -21.81
CA CYS A 14 -36.73 -25.35 -20.41
C CYS A 14 -36.32 -26.32 -19.30
N PHE A 15 -35.01 -26.44 -19.07
CA PHE A 15 -34.46 -26.54 -17.71
C PHE A 15 -33.53 -25.35 -17.45
N SER A 16 -33.98 -24.38 -16.65
CA SER A 16 -33.16 -23.54 -15.75
C SER A 16 -33.90 -22.26 -15.35
N LEU A 17 -34.88 -22.40 -14.45
CA LEU A 17 -35.32 -21.29 -13.60
C LEU A 17 -35.09 -21.72 -12.16
N SER A 18 -33.87 -21.53 -11.67
CA SER A 18 -33.62 -21.35 -10.24
C SER A 18 -32.22 -20.83 -10.00
N ALA A 19 -32.16 -19.85 -9.10
CA ALA A 19 -30.99 -19.32 -8.43
C ALA A 19 -30.06 -18.43 -9.27
N CYS A 20 -30.56 -17.24 -9.66
CA CYS A 20 -29.71 -16.05 -9.60
C CYS A 20 -29.59 -15.65 -8.11
N GLY A 21 -28.90 -16.48 -7.34
CA GLY A 21 -28.31 -16.05 -6.08
C GLY A 21 -27.11 -15.22 -6.48
N THR A 22 -27.17 -13.90 -6.26
CA THR A 22 -25.98 -13.09 -6.20
C THR A 22 -25.14 -13.64 -5.05
N SER A 23 -24.27 -14.59 -5.36
CA SER A 23 -23.09 -14.85 -4.57
C SER A 23 -22.31 -13.55 -4.62
N LYS A 24 -22.51 -12.75 -3.57
CA LYS A 24 -21.53 -11.78 -3.13
C LYS A 24 -20.25 -12.59 -3.05
N GLN A 25 -19.40 -12.42 -4.06
CA GLN A 25 -18.06 -12.97 -4.07
C GLN A 25 -17.37 -12.26 -2.92
N GLU A 26 -17.46 -12.86 -1.73
CA GLU A 26 -16.57 -12.55 -0.62
C GLU A 26 -15.18 -12.75 -1.19
N GLY A 27 -14.49 -11.62 -1.37
CA GLY A 27 -13.12 -11.62 -1.84
C GLY A 27 -12.33 -12.56 -0.96
N ASN A 28 -11.85 -13.65 -1.57
CA ASN A 28 -10.92 -14.57 -0.96
C ASN A 28 -9.78 -13.73 -0.36
N GLY A 29 -9.53 -13.87 0.94
CA GLY A 29 -8.72 -12.98 1.76
C GLY A 29 -7.23 -12.96 1.42
N ASN A 30 -6.88 -12.52 0.21
CA ASN A 30 -5.52 -12.26 -0.20
C ASN A 30 -5.22 -10.80 0.11
N GLY A 31 -4.43 -10.59 1.17
CA GLY A 31 -3.92 -9.27 1.50
C GLY A 31 -3.17 -8.61 0.34
N VAL A 32 -3.03 -7.29 0.40
CA VAL A 32 -2.22 -6.51 -0.54
C VAL A 32 -0.76 -6.64 -0.13
N THR A 33 0.06 -7.11 -1.08
CA THR A 33 1.51 -7.26 -0.87
C THR A 33 2.25 -6.14 -1.58
N TYR A 34 3.14 -5.49 -0.85
CA TYR A 34 4.06 -4.48 -1.37
C TYR A 34 5.48 -5.03 -1.32
N THR A 35 6.21 -4.93 -2.43
CA THR A 35 7.61 -5.35 -2.53
C THR A 35 8.45 -4.18 -2.96
N TYR A 36 9.54 -3.95 -2.23
CA TYR A 36 10.56 -2.96 -2.55
C TYR A 36 11.94 -3.56 -2.32
N LYS A 37 12.71 -3.79 -3.39
CA LYS A 37 13.97 -4.54 -3.35
C LYS A 37 13.72 -5.87 -2.59
N ASP A 38 14.50 -6.14 -1.54
CA ASP A 38 14.38 -7.35 -0.72
C ASP A 38 13.35 -7.25 0.43
N GLN A 39 12.61 -6.15 0.52
CA GLN A 39 11.56 -5.95 1.52
C GLN A 39 10.21 -6.35 0.94
N THR A 40 9.45 -7.16 1.69
CA THR A 40 8.08 -7.52 1.33
C THR A 40 7.20 -7.39 2.57
N ILE A 41 6.09 -6.67 2.43
CA ILE A 41 5.05 -6.54 3.46
C ILE A 41 3.71 -6.96 2.89
N THR A 42 2.91 -7.66 3.68
CA THR A 42 1.55 -8.06 3.31
C THR A 42 0.57 -7.47 4.31
N MET A 43 -0.40 -6.71 3.80
CA MET A 43 -1.42 -6.00 4.56
C MET A 43 -2.80 -6.50 4.20
N LYS A 44 -3.77 -6.44 5.13
CA LYS A 44 -5.13 -6.94 4.85
C LYS A 44 -5.89 -6.10 3.81
N ALA A 45 -5.53 -4.83 3.66
CA ALA A 45 -6.12 -3.88 2.75
C ALA A 45 -5.07 -2.82 2.37
N PRO A 46 -5.29 -2.03 1.30
CA PRO A 46 -4.44 -0.88 1.00
C PRO A 46 -4.34 0.08 2.21
N PRO A 47 -3.16 0.67 2.47
CA PRO A 47 -2.97 1.58 3.59
C PRO A 47 -3.82 2.84 3.40
N LYS A 48 -4.40 3.32 4.49
CA LYS A 48 -5.24 4.52 4.54
C LYS A 48 -4.65 5.60 5.44
N ARG A 49 -3.69 5.24 6.28
CA ARG A 49 -3.09 6.12 7.29
C ARG A 49 -1.58 5.95 7.27
N VAL A 50 -1.01 6.42 6.17
CA VAL A 50 0.43 6.39 5.88
C VAL A 50 1.13 7.53 6.60
N VAL A 51 2.36 7.28 7.06
CA VAL A 51 3.24 8.29 7.66
C VAL A 51 4.62 8.19 7.02
N GLU A 52 5.10 9.30 6.47
CA GLU A 52 6.45 9.46 5.93
C GLU A 52 7.36 10.10 6.98
N LEU A 53 8.51 9.47 7.25
CA LEU A 53 9.45 9.90 8.28
C LEU A 53 10.49 10.92 7.79
N SER A 54 10.45 11.30 6.51
CA SER A 54 11.37 12.26 5.92
C SER A 54 10.70 13.19 4.93
N ALA A 55 11.31 14.36 4.70
CA ALA A 55 10.79 15.34 3.75
C ALA A 55 10.74 14.80 2.30
N PRO A 56 11.76 14.10 1.77
CA PRO A 56 11.69 13.54 0.43
C PRO A 56 10.52 12.57 0.25
N LEU A 57 10.32 11.64 1.17
CA LEU A 57 9.22 10.68 1.09
C LEU A 57 7.86 11.39 1.19
N LEU A 58 7.73 12.35 2.10
CA LEU A 58 6.52 13.17 2.21
C LEU A 58 6.21 13.91 0.91
N ASN A 59 7.20 14.55 0.29
CA ASN A 59 7.02 15.23 -1.00
C ASN A 59 6.63 14.25 -2.11
N MET A 60 7.26 13.06 -2.18
CA MET A 60 6.92 12.04 -3.17
C MET A 60 5.49 11.54 -3.01
N ALA A 61 5.04 11.31 -1.77
CA ALA A 61 3.67 10.88 -1.50
C ALA A 61 2.64 11.88 -2.04
N TYR A 62 2.82 13.17 -1.79
CA TYR A 62 1.92 14.21 -2.31
C TYR A 62 2.05 14.40 -3.83
N ALA A 63 3.25 14.26 -4.40
CA ALA A 63 3.45 14.39 -5.85
C ALA A 63 2.67 13.34 -6.67
N VAL A 64 2.40 12.17 -6.08
CA VAL A 64 1.60 11.11 -6.72
C VAL A 64 0.12 11.11 -6.29
N GLY A 65 -0.35 12.18 -5.64
CA GLY A 65 -1.73 12.32 -5.17
C GLY A 65 -2.05 11.56 -3.88
N GLY A 66 -1.03 11.10 -3.17
CA GLY A 66 -1.16 10.56 -1.81
C GLY A 66 -1.25 11.67 -0.75
N THR A 67 -1.40 11.25 0.50
CA THR A 67 -1.47 12.14 1.67
C THR A 67 -0.79 11.48 2.86
N SER A 68 -0.36 12.29 3.83
CA SER A 68 0.22 11.79 5.07
C SER A 68 -0.67 12.05 6.28
N ALA A 69 -0.62 11.17 7.27
CA ALA A 69 -1.30 11.36 8.54
C ALA A 69 -0.53 12.29 9.49
N ALA A 70 0.78 12.47 9.29
CA ALA A 70 1.68 13.20 10.17
C ALA A 70 2.88 13.75 9.37
N ARG A 71 3.73 14.56 9.99
CA ARG A 71 5.01 14.94 9.37
C ARG A 71 6.16 15.04 10.37
N PRO A 72 7.41 14.82 9.94
CA PRO A 72 8.56 15.25 10.70
C PRO A 72 8.71 16.79 10.65
N GLU A 73 9.33 17.35 11.68
CA GLU A 73 9.84 18.72 11.65
C GLU A 73 11.18 18.76 10.92
N THR A 74 11.31 19.70 10.00
CA THR A 74 12.47 19.84 9.12
C THR A 74 12.55 21.27 8.59
N THR A 75 13.75 21.69 8.18
CA THR A 75 13.96 22.94 7.44
C THR A 75 13.82 22.75 5.93
N SER A 76 13.78 21.50 5.45
CA SER A 76 13.53 21.20 4.04
C SER A 76 12.12 21.61 3.64
N PRO A 77 11.91 22.06 2.39
CA PRO A 77 10.57 22.30 1.87
C PRO A 77 9.69 21.05 1.95
N ILE A 78 8.42 21.26 2.29
CA ILE A 78 7.37 20.23 2.34
C ILE A 78 6.12 20.77 1.63
N PRO A 79 5.17 19.90 1.22
CA PRO A 79 3.92 20.34 0.62
C PRO A 79 3.15 21.30 1.55
N GLU A 80 2.47 22.29 0.99
CA GLU A 80 1.70 23.28 1.75
C GLU A 80 0.61 22.60 2.58
N GLU A 81 -0.06 21.63 1.99
CA GLU A 81 -1.12 20.80 2.59
C GLU A 81 -0.61 20.00 3.79
N ALA A 82 0.68 19.66 3.80
CA ALA A 82 1.28 18.90 4.90
C ALA A 82 1.65 19.79 6.11
N LYS A 83 1.73 21.12 5.96
CA LYS A 83 2.21 22.01 7.03
C LYS A 83 1.36 21.96 8.30
N SER A 84 0.05 21.80 8.15
CA SER A 84 -0.92 21.71 9.24
C SER A 84 -1.00 20.32 9.89
N LEU A 85 -0.29 19.31 9.37
CA LEU A 85 -0.31 17.97 9.94
C LEU A 85 0.35 17.94 11.33
N PRO A 86 -0.08 17.02 12.21
CA PRO A 86 0.59 16.76 13.48
C PRO A 86 2.08 16.46 13.29
N THR A 87 2.92 16.97 14.18
CA THR A 87 4.36 16.76 14.10
C THR A 87 4.82 15.53 14.88
N LEU A 88 5.86 14.87 14.36
CA LEU A 88 6.50 13.71 14.97
C LEU A 88 7.82 14.07 15.67
N GLY A 89 8.02 15.34 16.00
CA GLY A 89 9.33 15.86 16.37
C GLY A 89 10.28 15.99 15.17
N HIS A 90 11.55 16.27 15.47
CA HIS A 90 12.55 16.61 14.46
C HIS A 90 12.93 15.39 13.61
N VAL A 91 13.19 15.58 12.30
CA VAL A 91 13.44 14.49 11.36
C VAL A 91 14.65 13.60 11.75
N GLN A 92 15.66 14.15 12.45
CA GLN A 92 16.80 13.41 12.99
C GLN A 92 16.46 12.58 14.24
N ASN A 93 15.35 12.89 14.93
CA ASN A 93 14.92 12.25 16.16
C ASN A 93 13.39 12.17 16.24
N ILE A 94 12.82 11.23 15.49
CA ILE A 94 11.38 10.97 15.47
C ILE A 94 10.89 10.53 16.85
N ASN A 95 9.86 11.18 17.35
CA ASN A 95 9.16 10.81 18.57
C ASN A 95 8.31 9.55 18.31
N MET A 96 8.82 8.41 18.77
CA MET A 96 8.16 7.12 18.59
C MET A 96 6.87 6.96 19.39
N GLU A 97 6.74 7.61 20.56
CA GLU A 97 5.50 7.56 21.34
C GLU A 97 4.36 8.23 20.58
N THR A 98 4.63 9.42 20.01
CA THR A 98 3.68 10.11 19.15
C THR A 98 3.34 9.25 17.93
N LEU A 99 4.34 8.70 17.24
CA LEU A 99 4.13 7.86 16.05
C LEU A 99 3.23 6.66 16.35
N VAL A 100 3.49 5.92 17.43
CA VAL A 100 2.67 4.77 17.85
C VAL A 100 1.27 5.22 18.23
N GLY A 101 1.13 6.33 18.96
CA GLY A 101 -0.16 6.91 19.35
C GLY A 101 -1.03 7.30 18.16
N MET A 102 -0.41 7.67 17.04
CA MET A 102 -1.13 7.99 15.80
C MET A 102 -1.70 6.75 15.09
N LYS A 103 -1.29 5.53 15.46
CA LYS A 103 -1.74 4.26 14.86
C LYS A 103 -1.67 4.27 13.33
N PRO A 104 -0.49 4.54 12.73
CA PRO A 104 -0.31 4.40 11.29
C PRO A 104 -0.53 2.95 10.86
N ASP A 105 -1.08 2.76 9.66
CA ASP A 105 -1.16 1.43 9.05
C ASP A 105 0.00 1.14 8.09
N LEU A 106 0.76 2.16 7.70
CA LEU A 106 2.04 2.03 7.02
C LEU A 106 2.98 3.19 7.39
N VAL A 107 4.24 2.88 7.65
CA VAL A 107 5.30 3.87 7.83
C VAL A 107 6.33 3.76 6.70
N LEU A 108 6.61 4.87 6.04
CA LEU A 108 7.65 4.97 5.03
C LEU A 108 8.83 5.76 5.62
N GLY A 109 10.00 5.15 5.66
CA GLY A 109 11.22 5.80 6.15
C GLY A 109 12.38 5.64 5.18
N GLU A 110 13.45 6.39 5.40
CA GLU A 110 14.71 6.22 4.67
C GLU A 110 15.63 5.28 5.44
N LYS A 111 16.16 4.25 4.79
CA LYS A 111 16.96 3.21 5.45
C LYS A 111 18.21 3.79 6.15
N ASN A 112 18.89 4.74 5.53
CA ASN A 112 20.06 5.41 6.10
C ASN A 112 19.73 6.22 7.37
N GLN A 113 18.53 6.80 7.44
CA GLN A 113 18.13 7.70 8.53
C GLN A 113 17.35 7.00 9.64
N ASN A 114 16.45 6.08 9.27
CA ASN A 114 15.43 5.53 10.17
C ASN A 114 15.69 4.06 10.58
N SER A 115 16.81 3.45 10.19
CA SER A 115 17.18 2.08 10.60
C SER A 115 17.14 1.86 12.11
N LYS A 116 17.50 2.88 12.91
CA LYS A 116 17.44 2.83 14.38
C LYS A 116 16.02 2.65 14.93
N LEU A 117 14.99 3.01 14.17
CA LEU A 117 13.58 2.89 14.56
C LEU A 117 12.98 1.52 14.23
N GLU A 118 13.68 0.71 13.44
CA GLU A 118 13.15 -0.55 12.91
C GLU A 118 12.74 -1.54 14.01
N SER A 119 13.56 -1.67 15.06
CA SER A 119 13.24 -2.54 16.20
C SER A 119 11.97 -2.11 16.92
N LEU A 120 11.74 -0.80 17.03
CA LEU A 120 10.56 -0.21 17.66
C LEU A 120 9.31 -0.37 16.78
N LEU A 121 9.42 -0.17 15.47
CA LEU A 121 8.34 -0.40 14.52
C LEU A 121 7.89 -1.88 14.54
N LYS A 122 8.85 -2.82 14.53
CA LYS A 122 8.58 -4.26 14.65
C LYS A 122 7.88 -4.62 15.95
N SER A 123 8.40 -4.15 17.09
CA SER A 123 7.84 -4.50 18.41
C SER A 123 6.46 -3.91 18.64
N ASN A 124 6.14 -2.77 18.03
CA ASN A 124 4.79 -2.19 18.00
C ASN A 124 3.89 -2.74 16.89
N LYS A 125 4.37 -3.69 16.08
CA LYS A 125 3.63 -4.32 14.97
C LYS A 125 3.12 -3.31 13.94
N ILE A 126 3.87 -2.23 13.74
CA ILE A 126 3.57 -1.22 12.73
C ILE A 126 4.20 -1.68 11.40
N PRO A 127 3.43 -1.88 10.32
CA PRO A 127 3.99 -2.17 9.01
C PRO A 127 4.85 -1.01 8.53
N TYR A 128 6.01 -1.29 7.95
CA TYR A 128 6.92 -0.27 7.47
C TYR A 128 7.71 -0.71 6.24
N LEU A 129 8.16 0.26 5.45
CA LEU A 129 9.15 0.08 4.39
C LEU A 129 10.24 1.13 4.56
N LEU A 130 11.51 0.68 4.56
CA LEU A 130 12.66 1.58 4.59
C LEU A 130 13.25 1.70 3.18
N VAL A 131 12.97 2.80 2.52
CA VAL A 131 13.44 3.10 1.16
C VAL A 131 14.93 3.41 1.19
N GLN A 132 15.68 2.81 0.27
CA GLN A 132 17.11 3.04 0.11
C GLN A 132 17.37 3.67 -1.25
N TYR A 133 17.68 4.97 -1.23
CA TYR A 133 18.21 5.66 -2.40
C TYR A 133 19.70 5.30 -2.55
N ASP A 134 20.09 4.83 -3.74
CA ASP A 134 21.45 4.52 -4.16
C ASP A 134 22.10 5.71 -4.91
N GLY A 135 21.56 6.91 -4.69
CA GLY A 135 22.11 8.18 -5.18
C GLY A 135 22.24 8.20 -6.70
N ILE A 136 23.48 8.32 -7.20
CA ILE A 136 23.78 8.40 -8.63
C ILE A 136 23.25 7.18 -9.38
N ASN A 137 23.33 5.98 -8.79
CA ASN A 137 22.90 4.75 -9.46
C ASN A 137 21.40 4.71 -9.73
N ASP A 138 20.58 5.35 -8.88
CA ASP A 138 19.13 5.46 -9.10
C ASP A 138 18.80 6.50 -10.18
N ASN A 139 19.68 7.47 -10.43
CA ASN A 139 19.44 8.57 -11.36
C ASN A 139 20.05 8.33 -12.76
N VAL A 140 21.14 7.57 -12.87
CA VAL A 140 21.81 7.26 -14.15
C VAL A 140 20.85 6.69 -15.19
N PRO A 141 19.90 5.78 -14.88
CA PRO A 141 18.95 5.28 -15.86
C PRO A 141 17.97 6.32 -16.42
N LEU A 142 17.89 7.52 -15.82
CA LEU A 142 17.02 8.60 -16.25
C LEU A 142 17.71 9.59 -17.21
N LEU A 143 19.02 9.42 -17.45
CA LEU A 143 19.85 10.22 -18.36
C LEU A 143 20.16 9.44 -19.64
#